data_AF-A0A961EKW2-F1
#
_entry.id   AF-A0A961EKW2-F1
#
_cell.length_a   1.000
_cell.length_b   1.000
_cell.length_c   1.000
_cell.angle_alpha   90.00
_cell.angle_beta   90.00
_cell.angle_gamma   90.00
#
_symmetry.space_group_name_H-M   'P 1'
#
loop_
_entity.id
_entity.type
_entity.pdbx_description
1 polymer ?
#
loop_
_entity_poly.entity_id
_entity_poly.type
_entity_poly.pdbx_seq_one_letter_code
_entity_poly.pdbx_strand_id
1 'polypeptide(L)'
;GDMQAILDAIWTHLLPAVDRAVDRPGDPAADTAADTALAERLAGLRIAPPPPLPFAGGQWSRTSGDVAQSYSAARVRPVEPGGGWELTLKRDGTELTLAVGAGAWAESEWRADGIRLPLVAAGGGTGDGGFAAQIRLVETPHTVHLRATPAPPGGAGGFDLSWSLPPLHGPDPLRQSARYA
;
A
#
# COMPACT_ATOMS: atom_id res chain seq x y z
N GLY A 1 -38.23 -6.32 -6.67
CA GLY A 1 -37.72 -7.40 -5.83
C GLY A 1 -38.11 -7.09 -4.41
N ASP A 2 -38.71 -8.03 -3.69
CA ASP A 2 -39.21 -7.80 -2.34
C ASP A 2 -38.07 -7.96 -1.33
N MET A 3 -37.53 -6.84 -0.87
CA MET A 3 -36.46 -6.79 0.13
C MET A 3 -36.92 -7.37 1.47
N GLN A 4 -38.21 -7.27 1.80
CA GLN A 4 -38.73 -7.79 3.08
C GLN A 4 -38.76 -9.31 3.07
N ALA A 5 -39.17 -9.93 1.97
CA ALA A 5 -39.12 -11.38 1.82
C ALA A 5 -37.68 -11.96 1.97
N ILE A 6 -36.66 -11.22 1.53
CA ILE A 6 -35.24 -11.61 1.71
C ILE A 6 -34.82 -11.48 3.16
N LEU A 7 -35.15 -10.36 3.83
CA LEU A 7 -34.83 -10.15 5.24
C LEU A 7 -35.51 -11.18 6.15
N ASP A 8 -36.77 -11.52 5.86
CA ASP A 8 -37.52 -12.56 6.56
C ASP A 8 -36.88 -13.93 6.39
N ALA A 9 -36.39 -14.26 5.18
CA ALA A 9 -35.68 -15.51 4.92
C ALA A 9 -34.34 -15.57 5.68
N ILE A 10 -33.59 -14.46 5.74
CA ILE A 10 -32.37 -14.36 6.54
C ILE A 10 -32.67 -14.60 8.02
N TRP A 11 -33.73 -13.97 8.54
CA TRP A 11 -34.12 -14.11 9.95
C TRP A 11 -34.61 -15.51 10.29
N THR A 12 -35.34 -16.14 9.36
CA THR A 12 -35.92 -17.48 9.56
C THR A 12 -34.87 -18.58 9.48
N HIS A 13 -33.85 -18.42 8.63
CA HIS A 13 -32.93 -19.52 8.30
C HIS A 13 -31.49 -19.30 8.76
N LEU A 14 -30.93 -18.09 8.58
CA LEU A 14 -29.52 -17.84 8.86
C LEU A 14 -29.26 -17.57 10.34
N LEU A 15 -30.07 -16.75 10.99
CA LEU A 15 -29.93 -16.44 12.42
C LEU A 15 -30.00 -17.71 13.30
N PRO A 16 -31.00 -18.60 13.14
CA PRO A 16 -31.04 -19.84 13.90
C PRO A 16 -29.90 -20.83 13.57
N ALA A 17 -29.29 -20.73 12.38
CA ALA A 17 -28.13 -21.54 12.03
C ALA A 17 -26.86 -21.03 12.71
N VAL A 18 -26.69 -19.71 12.82
CA VAL A 18 -25.60 -19.05 13.54
C VAL A 18 -25.75 -19.27 15.05
N ASP A 19 -26.94 -19.09 15.62
CA ASP A 19 -27.18 -19.30 17.05
C ASP A 19 -26.93 -20.75 17.46
N ARG A 20 -27.32 -21.75 16.64
CA ARG A 20 -26.97 -23.15 16.89
C ARG A 20 -25.47 -23.47 16.83
N ALA A 21 -24.69 -22.64 16.13
CA ALA A 21 -23.22 -22.76 16.14
C ALA A 21 -22.61 -22.10 17.40
N VAL A 22 -23.30 -21.12 18.00
CA VAL A 22 -22.92 -20.47 19.27
C VAL A 22 -23.33 -21.32 20.48
N ASP A 23 -24.52 -21.93 20.46
CA ASP A 23 -25.09 -22.72 21.56
C ASP A 23 -24.60 -24.17 21.62
N ARG A 24 -23.98 -24.67 20.54
CA ARG A 24 -23.23 -25.92 20.58
C ARG A 24 -21.80 -25.56 21.00
N PRO A 25 -21.31 -25.99 22.18
CA PRO A 25 -19.90 -25.86 22.47
C PRO A 25 -19.15 -26.57 21.35
N GLY A 26 -18.34 -25.82 20.59
CA GLY A 26 -17.34 -26.41 19.72
C GLY A 26 -16.45 -27.33 20.55
N ASP A 27 -15.82 -28.32 19.91
CA ASP A 27 -14.74 -29.03 20.59
C ASP A 27 -13.59 -28.02 20.76
N PRO A 28 -13.26 -27.58 22.00
CA PRO A 28 -12.26 -26.54 22.20
C PRO A 28 -10.89 -26.92 21.65
N ALA A 29 -10.60 -28.23 21.58
CA ALA A 29 -9.37 -28.73 20.99
C ALA A 29 -9.39 -28.61 19.46
N ALA A 30 -10.53 -28.85 18.81
CA ALA A 30 -10.69 -28.69 17.37
C ALA A 30 -10.64 -27.20 16.97
N ASP A 31 -11.25 -26.31 17.74
CA ASP A 31 -11.21 -24.86 17.51
C ASP A 31 -9.77 -24.33 17.67
N THR A 32 -9.07 -24.75 18.72
CA THR A 32 -7.65 -24.40 18.93
C THR A 32 -6.75 -24.90 17.78
N ALA A 33 -7.01 -26.12 17.28
CA ALA A 33 -6.27 -26.67 16.15
C ALA A 33 -6.54 -25.88 14.85
N ALA A 34 -7.79 -25.47 14.62
CA ALA A 34 -8.16 -24.65 13.46
C ALA A 34 -7.50 -23.25 13.53
N ASP A 35 -7.51 -22.61 14.69
CA ASP A 35 -6.83 -21.32 14.91
C ASP A 35 -5.32 -21.42 14.71
N THR A 36 -4.70 -22.50 15.21
CA THR A 36 -3.27 -22.76 15.03
C THR A 36 -2.92 -22.93 13.55
N ALA A 37 -3.69 -23.74 12.83
CA ALA A 37 -3.49 -23.95 11.40
C ALA A 37 -3.69 -22.66 10.58
N LEU A 38 -4.66 -21.81 10.97
CA LEU A 38 -4.84 -20.50 10.37
C LEU A 38 -3.65 -19.58 10.65
N ALA A 39 -3.17 -19.53 11.89
CA ALA A 39 -2.02 -18.72 12.28
C ALA A 39 -0.75 -19.14 11.52
N GLU A 40 -0.48 -20.44 11.40
CA GLU A 40 0.64 -20.98 10.62
C GLU A 40 0.55 -20.59 9.13
N ARG A 41 -0.64 -20.74 8.54
CA ARG A 41 -0.88 -20.36 7.15
C ARG A 41 -0.68 -18.87 6.93
N LEU A 42 -1.21 -18.02 7.81
CA LEU A 42 -1.03 -16.57 7.74
C LEU A 42 0.43 -16.18 7.96
N ALA A 43 1.14 -16.86 8.86
CA ALA A 43 2.56 -16.64 9.10
C ALA A 43 3.44 -16.99 7.89
N GLY A 44 3.04 -17.97 7.08
CA GLY A 44 3.73 -18.37 5.85
C GLY A 44 3.43 -17.50 4.63
N LEU A 45 2.30 -16.79 4.60
CA LEU A 45 1.96 -15.93 3.47
C LEU A 45 2.81 -14.65 3.46
N ARG A 46 3.41 -14.38 2.30
CA ARG A 46 4.23 -13.20 2.06
C ARG A 46 3.90 -12.61 0.70
N ILE A 47 3.91 -11.28 0.66
CA ILE A 47 3.84 -10.54 -0.58
C ILE A 47 5.29 -10.34 -1.02
N ALA A 48 5.68 -10.92 -2.16
CA ALA A 48 7.04 -10.74 -2.66
C ALA A 48 7.28 -9.27 -3.03
N PRO A 49 8.35 -8.64 -2.52
CA PRO A 49 8.75 -7.32 -3.00
C PRO A 49 9.30 -7.41 -4.43
N PRO A 50 9.27 -6.31 -5.20
CA PRO A 50 9.92 -6.27 -6.50
C PRO A 50 11.45 -6.51 -6.36
N PRO A 51 12.09 -7.17 -7.34
CA PRO A 51 13.53 -7.38 -7.31
C PRO A 51 14.25 -6.02 -7.43
N PRO A 52 15.26 -5.74 -6.60
CA PRO A 52 15.97 -4.47 -6.64
C PRO A 52 17.08 -4.49 -7.70
N LEU A 53 17.22 -3.39 -8.44
CA LEU A 53 18.47 -3.04 -9.11
C LEU A 53 19.12 -1.84 -8.40
N PRO A 54 20.45 -1.69 -8.44
CA PRO A 54 21.12 -0.52 -7.91
C PRO A 54 20.62 0.78 -8.57
N PHE A 55 20.55 1.86 -7.79
CA PHE A 55 20.15 3.17 -8.29
C PHE A 55 20.80 4.27 -7.46
N ALA A 56 21.45 5.24 -8.13
CA ALA A 56 22.26 6.28 -7.49
C ALA A 56 21.44 7.45 -6.91
N GLY A 57 20.14 7.50 -7.19
CA GLY A 57 19.27 8.61 -6.80
C GLY A 57 18.92 9.53 -7.97
N GLY A 58 17.95 10.40 -7.74
CA GLY A 58 17.44 11.32 -8.76
C GLY A 58 16.35 12.23 -8.22
N GLN A 59 15.99 13.24 -9.01
CA GLN A 59 14.88 14.13 -8.72
C GLN A 59 14.10 14.42 -9.99
N TRP A 60 12.78 14.39 -9.90
CA TRP A 60 11.88 14.54 -11.04
C TRP A 60 10.69 15.42 -10.69
N SER A 61 10.15 16.07 -11.73
CA SER A 61 8.83 16.68 -11.69
C SER A 61 7.81 15.65 -12.19
N ARG A 62 6.57 15.77 -11.71
CA ARG A 62 5.52 14.85 -12.12
C ARG A 62 5.14 15.06 -13.58
N THR A 63 4.94 13.97 -14.30
CA THR A 63 4.50 13.99 -15.70
C THR A 63 3.16 13.33 -15.92
N SER A 64 2.78 12.34 -15.09
CA SER A 64 1.57 11.55 -15.30
C SER A 64 1.08 10.84 -14.03
N GLY A 65 -0.03 10.11 -14.17
CA GLY A 65 -0.60 9.22 -13.17
C GLY A 65 -1.92 9.74 -12.59
N ASP A 66 -2.63 8.88 -11.87
CA ASP A 66 -3.98 9.12 -11.36
C ASP A 66 -4.04 9.40 -9.84
N VAL A 67 -2.89 9.40 -9.15
CA VAL A 67 -2.77 9.94 -7.79
C VAL A 67 -3.01 11.46 -7.80
N ALA A 68 -3.47 12.05 -6.70
CA ALA A 68 -3.79 13.48 -6.60
C ALA A 68 -2.70 14.40 -7.17
N GLN A 69 -3.08 15.41 -7.97
CA GLN A 69 -2.14 16.32 -8.68
C GLN A 69 -1.32 17.23 -7.75
N SER A 70 -1.68 17.31 -6.48
CA SER A 70 -0.91 18.01 -5.43
C SER A 70 0.50 17.44 -5.25
N TYR A 71 0.69 16.15 -5.58
CA TYR A 71 2.01 15.51 -5.64
C TYR A 71 2.75 15.96 -6.89
N SER A 72 3.74 16.86 -6.74
CA SER A 72 4.35 17.59 -7.85
C SER A 72 5.82 17.23 -8.12
N ALA A 73 6.54 16.74 -7.10
CA ALA A 73 7.95 16.37 -7.24
C ALA A 73 8.26 15.09 -6.46
N ALA A 74 9.24 14.34 -6.96
CA ALA A 74 9.80 13.17 -6.30
C ALA A 74 11.33 13.28 -6.24
N ARG A 75 11.93 12.87 -5.13
CA ARG A 75 13.37 12.73 -4.97
C ARG A 75 13.68 11.37 -4.37
N VAL A 76 14.69 10.70 -4.90
CA VAL A 76 15.19 9.42 -4.39
C VAL A 76 16.66 9.58 -4.04
N ARG A 77 17.06 9.09 -2.87
CA ARG A 77 18.46 9.02 -2.43
C ARG A 77 18.80 7.62 -1.94
N PRO A 78 19.94 7.04 -2.32
CA PRO A 78 20.39 5.77 -1.75
C PRO A 78 20.69 5.95 -0.26
N VAL A 79 20.33 4.95 0.54
CA VAL A 79 20.74 4.87 1.95
C VAL A 79 21.95 3.96 2.02
N GLU A 80 23.11 4.54 2.30
CA GLU A 80 24.37 3.80 2.38
C GLU A 80 24.72 3.40 3.82
N PRO A 81 25.34 2.21 4.03
CA PRO A 81 25.59 1.15 3.05
C PRO A 81 24.41 0.15 2.96
N GLY A 82 23.94 -0.17 1.76
CA GLY A 82 23.06 -1.32 1.48
C GLY A 82 21.60 -1.20 1.96
N GLY A 83 21.16 -0.02 2.41
CA GLY A 83 19.87 0.18 3.11
C GLY A 83 18.65 0.44 2.22
N GLY A 84 18.74 0.25 0.89
CA GLY A 84 17.68 0.65 -0.04
C GLY A 84 17.72 2.16 -0.34
N TRP A 85 16.57 2.82 -0.30
CA TRP A 85 16.46 4.23 -0.67
C TRP A 85 15.53 5.00 0.27
N GLU A 86 15.79 6.29 0.38
CA GLU A 86 14.85 7.28 0.89
C GLU A 86 14.13 7.92 -0.31
N LEU A 87 12.81 7.79 -0.35
CA LEU A 87 11.95 8.48 -1.31
C LEU A 87 11.29 9.67 -0.60
N THR A 88 11.30 10.82 -1.24
CA THR A 88 10.57 12.02 -0.79
C THR A 88 9.62 12.45 -1.88
N LEU A 89 8.34 12.59 -1.54
CA LEU A 89 7.31 13.14 -2.41
C LEU A 89 6.89 14.53 -1.90
N LYS A 90 6.83 15.51 -2.79
CA LYS A 90 6.36 16.85 -2.47
C LYS A 90 4.87 16.99 -2.80
N ARG A 91 4.04 17.20 -1.78
CA ARG A 91 2.59 17.43 -1.87
C ARG A 91 2.25 18.83 -1.36
N ASP A 92 1.77 19.73 -2.22
CA ASP A 92 1.35 21.11 -1.84
C ASP A 92 2.37 21.89 -0.99
N GLY A 93 3.67 21.66 -1.23
CA GLY A 93 4.75 22.28 -0.47
C GLY A 93 5.24 21.48 0.73
N THR A 94 4.49 20.48 1.19
CA THR A 94 4.89 19.52 2.23
C THR A 94 5.73 18.39 1.64
N GLU A 95 6.82 18.03 2.32
CA GLU A 95 7.63 16.86 1.97
C GLU A 95 7.17 15.64 2.79
N LEU A 96 6.84 14.56 2.08
CA LEU A 96 6.44 13.27 2.64
C LEU A 96 7.53 12.25 2.31
N THR A 97 8.28 11.83 3.32
CA THR A 97 9.41 10.92 3.16
C THR A 97 9.05 9.51 3.60
N LEU A 98 9.57 8.50 2.89
CA LEU A 98 9.45 7.09 3.22
C LEU A 98 10.71 6.32 2.86
N ALA A 99 10.99 5.27 3.61
CA ALA A 99 11.98 4.27 3.25
C ALA A 99 11.43 3.34 2.16
N VAL A 100 12.27 3.01 1.19
CA VAL A 100 12.00 2.05 0.12
C VAL A 100 13.04 0.94 0.21
N GLY A 101 12.60 -0.25 0.60
CA GLY A 101 13.51 -1.37 0.78
C GLY A 101 13.99 -1.96 -0.55
N ALA A 102 15.22 -2.46 -0.56
CA ALA A 102 15.80 -3.21 -1.67
C ALA A 102 15.55 -4.71 -1.46
N GLY A 103 14.60 -5.29 -2.20
CA GLY A 103 14.25 -6.71 -2.06
C GLY A 103 13.57 -7.07 -0.73
N ALA A 104 13.15 -6.07 0.03
CA ALA A 104 12.38 -6.19 1.27
C ALA A 104 11.38 -5.04 1.36
N TRP A 105 10.28 -5.22 2.08
CA TRP A 105 9.35 -4.15 2.41
C TRP A 105 9.92 -3.32 3.56
N ALA A 106 10.05 -2.01 3.36
CA ALA A 106 10.45 -1.09 4.41
C ALA A 106 9.22 -0.36 4.95
N GLU A 107 9.06 -0.35 6.27
CA GLU A 107 7.98 0.36 6.96
C GLU A 107 8.24 1.86 7.07
N SER A 108 7.19 2.65 7.00
CA SER A 108 7.22 4.10 7.17
C SER A 108 5.84 4.62 7.60
N GLU A 109 5.79 5.87 8.05
CA GLU A 109 4.54 6.54 8.41
C GLU A 109 4.57 7.97 7.88
N TRP A 110 3.56 8.34 7.09
CA TRP A 110 3.34 9.74 6.73
C TRP A 110 2.48 10.44 7.77
N ARG A 111 2.83 11.69 8.08
CA ARG A 111 2.08 12.58 8.97
C ARG A 111 1.87 13.93 8.29
N ALA A 112 0.63 14.23 7.93
CA ALA A 112 0.25 15.50 7.35
C ALA A 112 -1.25 15.74 7.55
N ASP A 113 -1.70 17.00 7.54
CA ASP A 113 -3.11 17.39 7.67
C ASP A 113 -3.84 16.78 8.89
N GLY A 114 -3.12 16.50 9.97
CA GLY A 114 -3.69 15.80 11.13
C GLY A 114 -4.10 14.36 10.82
N ILE A 115 -3.38 13.68 9.91
CA ILE A 115 -3.61 12.29 9.53
C ILE A 115 -2.30 11.52 9.73
N ARG A 116 -2.40 10.27 10.20
CA ARG A 116 -1.29 9.31 10.18
C ARG A 116 -1.59 8.22 9.16
N LEU A 117 -0.65 7.94 8.26
CA LEU A 117 -0.79 6.90 7.25
C LEU A 117 0.41 5.94 7.31
N PRO A 118 0.25 4.76 7.94
CA PRO A 118 1.26 3.72 7.89
C PRO A 118 1.32 3.11 6.50
N LEU A 119 2.54 2.92 6.01
CA LEU A 119 2.82 2.45 4.66
C LEU A 119 4.07 1.58 4.62
N VAL A 120 4.14 0.70 3.63
CA VAL A 120 5.34 -0.07 3.33
C VAL A 120 5.75 0.14 1.89
N ALA A 121 7.05 0.24 1.62
CA ALA A 121 7.53 0.40 0.25
C ALA A 121 8.75 -0.48 -0.06
N ALA A 122 8.79 -0.93 -1.31
CA ALA A 122 9.87 -1.70 -1.87
C ALA A 122 10.07 -1.31 -3.34
N GLY A 123 11.31 -1.30 -3.81
CA GLY A 123 11.62 -0.80 -5.14
C GLY A 123 13.09 -0.95 -5.51
N GLY A 124 13.48 -0.25 -6.58
CA GLY A 124 14.86 -0.17 -7.03
C GLY A 124 14.99 0.48 -8.40
N GLY A 125 16.22 0.47 -8.91
CA GLY A 125 16.50 0.90 -10.28
C GLY A 125 15.76 0.05 -11.30
N THR A 126 15.61 0.60 -12.50
CA THR A 126 15.04 -0.10 -13.66
C THR A 126 16.11 -0.24 -14.75
N GLY A 127 15.96 -1.23 -15.64
CA GLY A 127 16.95 -1.53 -16.68
C GLY A 127 17.15 -0.39 -17.71
N ASP A 128 16.21 0.54 -17.79
CA ASP A 128 16.27 1.76 -18.59
C ASP A 128 16.98 2.92 -17.87
N GLY A 129 17.50 2.72 -16.66
CA GLY A 129 18.19 3.76 -15.87
C GLY A 129 17.26 4.64 -15.02
N GLY A 130 15.99 4.28 -14.92
CA GLY A 130 15.00 4.92 -14.05
C GLY A 130 14.93 4.30 -12.65
N PHE A 131 13.83 4.59 -11.96
CA PHE A 131 13.52 4.05 -10.63
C PHE A 131 12.05 3.64 -10.56
N ALA A 132 11.76 2.51 -9.92
CA ALA A 132 10.40 2.05 -9.68
C ALA A 132 10.21 1.62 -8.23
N ALA A 133 9.06 1.97 -7.65
CA ALA A 133 8.68 1.54 -6.31
C ALA A 133 7.19 1.19 -6.24
N GLN A 134 6.88 0.22 -5.38
CA GLN A 134 5.52 -0.04 -4.93
C GLN A 134 5.38 0.48 -3.51
N ILE A 135 4.35 1.28 -3.26
CA ILE A 135 4.02 1.85 -1.96
C ILE A 135 2.65 1.30 -1.58
N ARG A 136 2.58 0.52 -0.51
CA ARG A 136 1.33 -0.09 -0.03
C ARG A 136 0.88 0.64 1.22
N LEU A 137 -0.37 1.07 1.19
CA LEU A 137 -1.04 1.62 2.37
C LEU A 137 -1.46 0.43 3.25
N VAL A 138 -1.04 0.44 4.51
CA VAL A 138 -1.23 -0.73 5.39
C VAL A 138 -2.69 -0.90 5.80
N GLU A 139 -3.38 0.20 6.07
CA GLU A 139 -4.75 0.18 6.60
C GLU A 139 -5.80 -0.06 5.51
N THR A 140 -5.61 0.56 4.35
CA THR A 140 -6.45 0.37 3.17
C THR A 140 -5.53 -0.20 2.10
N PRO A 141 -5.61 -1.49 1.73
CA PRO A 141 -4.57 -2.20 0.97
C PRO A 141 -4.46 -1.77 -0.52
N HIS A 142 -4.67 -0.48 -0.80
CA HIS A 142 -4.32 0.16 -2.04
C HIS A 142 -2.79 0.23 -2.19
N THR A 143 -2.36 0.06 -3.43
CA THR A 143 -0.96 0.17 -3.83
C THR A 143 -0.82 1.34 -4.78
N VAL A 144 0.16 2.21 -4.50
CA VAL A 144 0.64 3.25 -5.41
C VAL A 144 1.92 2.76 -6.07
N HIS A 145 1.98 2.87 -7.38
CA HIS A 145 3.16 2.66 -8.19
C HIS A 145 3.83 4.01 -8.46
N LEU A 146 5.11 4.10 -8.17
CA LEU A 146 5.96 5.19 -8.65
C LEU A 146 6.85 4.64 -9.76
N ARG A 147 6.90 5.35 -10.88
CA ARG A 147 7.86 5.09 -11.95
C ARG A 147 8.51 6.39 -12.39
N ALA A 148 9.80 6.53 -12.14
CA ALA A 148 10.61 7.63 -12.61
C ALA A 148 11.42 7.20 -13.84
N THR A 149 11.43 8.03 -14.87
CA THR A 149 12.21 7.83 -16.09
C THR A 149 13.42 8.76 -16.10
N PRO A 150 14.59 8.30 -16.59
CA PRO A 150 15.75 9.17 -16.70
C PRO A 150 15.48 10.28 -17.72
N ALA A 151 16.26 11.37 -17.63
CA ALA A 151 16.21 12.42 -18.62
C ALA A 151 16.70 11.91 -19.98
N PRO A 152 15.90 12.06 -21.06
CA PRO A 152 16.40 11.79 -22.40
C PRO A 152 17.41 12.87 -22.80
N PRO A 153 18.27 12.60 -23.80
CA PRO A 153 19.18 13.61 -24.34
C PRO A 153 18.42 14.89 -24.74
N GLY A 154 18.80 16.03 -24.15
CA GLY A 154 18.18 17.33 -24.43
C GLY A 154 16.80 17.57 -23.82
N GLY A 155 16.31 16.68 -22.94
CA GLY A 155 15.03 16.83 -22.26
C GLY A 155 15.13 16.67 -20.74
N ALA A 156 13.99 16.72 -20.08
CA ALA A 156 13.86 16.41 -18.65
C ALA A 156 13.20 15.03 -18.48
N GLY A 157 13.66 14.29 -17.48
CA GLY A 157 12.97 13.08 -17.04
C GLY A 157 11.69 13.44 -16.28
N GLY A 158 10.88 12.44 -15.97
CA GLY A 158 9.65 12.63 -15.23
C GLY A 158 9.36 11.47 -14.28
N PHE A 159 8.34 11.63 -13.45
CA PHE A 159 7.76 10.50 -12.75
C PHE A 159 6.25 10.39 -12.96
N ASP A 160 5.81 9.14 -13.04
CA ASP A 160 4.43 8.70 -12.93
C ASP A 160 4.14 8.27 -11.49
N LEU A 161 2.95 8.62 -11.01
CA LEU A 161 2.43 8.17 -9.73
C LEU A 161 0.99 7.69 -9.91
N SER A 162 0.80 6.38 -9.89
CA SER A 162 -0.45 5.73 -10.27
C SER A 162 -0.95 4.73 -9.24
N TRP A 163 -2.26 4.61 -9.08
CA TRP A 163 -2.91 3.58 -8.30
C TRP A 163 -2.91 2.26 -9.06
N SER A 164 -2.66 1.15 -8.36
CA SER A 164 -2.94 -0.18 -8.90
C SER A 164 -4.44 -0.36 -9.17
N LEU A 165 -5.26 0.09 -8.22
CA LEU A 165 -6.71 0.21 -8.33
C LEU A 165 -7.10 1.54 -7.68
N PRO A 166 -7.71 2.47 -8.44
CA PRO A 166 -8.11 3.77 -7.93
C PRO A 166 -9.06 3.66 -6.72
N PRO A 167 -8.80 4.37 -5.62
CA PRO A 167 -9.70 4.38 -4.47
C PRO A 167 -11.01 5.10 -4.77
N LEU A 168 -12.10 4.65 -4.15
CA LEU A 168 -13.42 5.25 -4.32
C LEU A 168 -13.55 6.63 -3.63
N HIS A 169 -12.80 6.86 -2.56
CA HIS A 169 -12.87 8.09 -1.75
C HIS A 169 -11.96 9.22 -2.27
N GLY A 170 -11.43 9.08 -3.48
CA GLY A 170 -10.60 10.07 -4.15
C GLY A 170 -9.14 9.66 -4.31
N PRO A 171 -8.36 10.44 -5.08
CA PRO A 171 -7.04 10.01 -5.56
C PRO A 171 -5.89 10.31 -4.59
N ASP A 172 -6.14 10.96 -3.45
CA ASP A 172 -5.11 11.34 -2.48
C ASP A 172 -4.86 10.19 -1.49
N PRO A 173 -3.62 9.65 -1.40
CA PRO A 173 -3.27 8.61 -0.45
C PRO A 173 -3.55 8.98 1.01
N LEU A 174 -3.33 10.23 1.41
CA LEU A 174 -3.58 10.67 2.80
C LEU A 174 -5.07 10.60 3.15
N ARG A 175 -5.97 10.67 2.16
CA ARG A 175 -7.42 10.52 2.37
C ARG A 175 -7.88 9.07 2.50
N GLN A 176 -6.98 8.11 2.33
CA GLN A 176 -7.26 6.68 2.51
C GLN A 176 -6.92 6.16 3.91
N SER A 177 -6.44 7.03 4.81
CA SER A 177 -6.18 6.64 6.21
C SER A 177 -7.50 6.46 6.97
N ALA A 178 -7.54 5.46 7.86
CA ALA A 178 -8.64 5.30 8.80
C ALA A 178 -8.45 6.12 10.09
N ARG A 179 -7.29 6.78 10.25
CA ARG A 179 -6.87 7.43 11.50
C ARG A 179 -6.60 8.92 11.32
N TYR A 180 -7.46 9.72 11.94
CA TYR A 180 -7.19 11.12 12.24
C TYR A 180 -6.26 11.20 13.46
N ALA A 181 -5.25 12.07 13.37
CA ALA A 181 -4.12 12.18 14.29
C ALA A 181 -4.48 12.93 15.56
#